data_AF-A0A1U7T778-F1
#
_entry.id   AF-A0A1U7T778-F1
#
_cell.length_a   1.000
_cell.length_b   1.000
_cell.length_c   1.000
_cell.angle_alpha   90.00
_cell.angle_beta   90.00
_cell.angle_gamma   90.00
#
_symmetry.space_group_name_H-M   'P 1'
#
loop_
_entity.id
_entity.type
_entity.pdbx_description
1 polymer ?
#
loop_
_entity_poly.entity_id
_entity_poly.type
_entity_poly.pdbx_seq_one_letter_code
_entity_poly.pdbx_strand_id
1 'polypeptide(L)'
;MVSEDVPLDHRVHARIIGARGKAIRKIMDEFKVDIRFPQSGAPDPNCVTVTGLPENVEEAIDHILNLEEEYVSPWWAGPSGRPLALTGTSRGWP
;
A
#
# COMPACT_ATOMS: atom_id res chain seq x y z
N MET A 1 -6.24 -22.79 -8.61
CA MET A 1 -6.10 -21.39 -8.19
C MET A 1 -6.27 -21.34 -6.69
N VAL A 2 -5.52 -20.49 -6.01
CA VAL A 2 -5.62 -20.21 -4.58
C VAL A 2 -6.05 -18.77 -4.40
N SER A 3 -6.76 -18.50 -3.30
CA SER A 3 -7.15 -17.16 -2.87
C SER A 3 -6.49 -16.90 -1.53
N GLU A 4 -5.75 -15.80 -1.42
CA GLU A 4 -5.10 -15.36 -0.19
C GLU A 4 -5.50 -13.92 0.14
N ASP A 5 -5.64 -13.66 1.43
CA ASP A 5 -5.99 -12.35 1.98
C ASP A 5 -4.73 -11.64 2.49
N VAL A 6 -4.50 -10.45 1.95
CA VAL A 6 -3.34 -9.61 2.24
C VAL A 6 -3.79 -8.40 3.06
N PRO A 7 -3.22 -8.17 4.24
CA PRO A 7 -3.44 -6.94 4.98
C PRO A 7 -2.70 -5.80 4.27
N LEU A 8 -3.43 -4.77 3.87
CA LEU A 8 -2.92 -3.63 3.13
C LEU A 8 -3.67 -2.36 3.52
N ASP A 9 -2.96 -1.30 3.88
CA ASP A 9 -3.56 -0.08 4.41
C ASP A 9 -4.44 0.64 3.36
N HIS A 10 -5.70 0.92 3.69
CA HIS A 10 -6.65 1.60 2.80
C HIS A 10 -6.09 2.91 2.21
N ARG A 11 -5.17 3.59 2.91
CA ARG A 11 -4.57 4.85 2.49
C ARG A 11 -3.72 4.69 1.23
N VAL A 12 -3.11 3.53 1.04
CA VAL A 12 -2.29 3.24 -0.14
C VAL A 12 -3.06 2.53 -1.25
N HIS A 13 -4.26 1.99 -0.98
CA HIS A 13 -5.10 1.33 -2.00
C HIS A 13 -5.29 2.21 -3.23
N ALA A 14 -5.67 3.47 -3.02
CA ALA A 14 -5.87 4.43 -4.10
C ALA A 14 -4.60 4.65 -4.95
N ARG A 15 -3.43 4.53 -4.33
CA ARG A 15 -2.13 4.72 -4.96
C ARG A 15 -1.69 3.48 -5.73
N ILE A 16 -1.90 2.29 -5.18
CA ILE A 16 -1.65 0.99 -5.83
C ILE A 16 -2.60 0.76 -7.01
N ILE A 17 -3.88 1.09 -6.86
CA ILE A 17 -4.86 1.06 -7.97
C ILE A 17 -4.40 2.00 -9.09
N GLY A 18 -3.90 3.18 -8.70
CA GLY A 18 -3.42 4.22 -9.60
C GLY A 18 -4.55 4.86 -10.41
N ALA A 19 -4.18 5.76 -11.32
CA ALA A 19 -5.16 6.48 -12.13
C ALA A 19 -6.01 5.52 -12.98
N ARG A 20 -7.33 5.50 -12.74
CA ARG A 20 -8.33 4.63 -13.40
C ARG A 20 -8.06 3.12 -13.28
N GLY A 21 -7.33 2.67 -12.26
CA GLY A 21 -7.01 1.25 -12.11
C GLY A 21 -5.96 0.73 -13.08
N LYS A 22 -5.20 1.61 -13.76
CA LYS A 22 -4.19 1.19 -14.74
C LYS A 22 -2.99 0.50 -14.09
N ALA A 23 -2.59 0.94 -12.90
CA ALA A 23 -1.44 0.37 -12.20
C ALA A 23 -1.75 -1.06 -11.74
N ILE A 24 -2.85 -1.25 -11.01
CA ILE A 24 -3.27 -2.59 -10.59
C ILE A 24 -3.52 -3.53 -11.78
N ARG A 25 -4.11 -3.03 -12.87
CA ARG A 25 -4.39 -3.88 -14.04
C ARG A 25 -3.11 -4.36 -14.73
N LYS A 26 -2.03 -3.60 -14.65
CA LYS A 26 -0.71 -4.04 -15.12
C LYS A 26 -0.17 -5.16 -14.24
N ILE A 27 -0.26 -5.02 -12.91
CA ILE A 27 0.16 -6.06 -11.95
C ILE A 27 -0.64 -7.36 -12.17
N MET A 28 -1.97 -7.24 -12.32
CA MET A 28 -2.83 -8.40 -12.60
C MET A 28 -2.45 -9.12 -13.91
N ASP A 29 -2.08 -8.39 -14.96
CA ASP A 29 -1.67 -8.97 -16.25
C ASP A 29 -0.27 -9.59 -16.18
N GLU A 30 0.66 -8.92 -15.49
CA GLU A 30 2.07 -9.32 -15.32
C GLU A 30 2.18 -10.63 -14.53
N PHE A 31 1.50 -10.70 -13.37
CA PHE A 31 1.48 -11.90 -12.53
C PHE A 31 0.32 -12.85 -12.86
N LYS A 32 -0.57 -12.51 -13.81
CA LYS A 32 -1.77 -13.30 -14.14
C LYS A 32 -2.62 -13.67 -12.91
N VAL A 33 -2.76 -12.73 -11.99
CA VAL A 33 -3.58 -12.86 -10.78
C VAL A 33 -4.77 -11.91 -10.85
N ASP A 34 -5.84 -12.23 -10.13
CA ASP A 34 -6.98 -11.35 -9.92
C ASP A 34 -6.89 -10.72 -8.53
N ILE A 35 -6.91 -9.39 -8.46
CA ILE A 35 -6.78 -8.65 -7.21
C ILE A 35 -8.08 -7.92 -6.92
N ARG A 36 -8.68 -8.22 -5.77
CA ARG A 36 -9.96 -7.68 -5.34
C ARG A 36 -9.79 -6.85 -4.07
N PHE A 37 -10.06 -5.55 -4.20
CA PHE A 37 -10.06 -4.63 -3.07
C PHE A 37 -11.38 -4.74 -2.27
N PRO A 38 -11.32 -4.53 -0.94
CA PRO A 38 -12.50 -4.54 -0.10
C PRO A 38 -13.37 -3.32 -0.43
N GLN A 39 -14.69 -3.50 -0.39
CA GLN A 39 -15.63 -2.43 -0.70
C GLN A 39 -15.71 -1.43 0.46
N SER A 40 -15.97 -0.15 0.14
CA SER A 40 -16.17 0.88 1.17
C SER A 40 -17.36 0.50 2.06
N GLY A 41 -17.10 0.25 3.35
CA GLY A 41 -18.08 -0.25 4.32
C GLY A 41 -17.93 -1.73 4.70
N ALA A 42 -16.91 -2.43 4.19
CA ALA A 42 -16.53 -3.75 4.71
C ALA A 42 -16.00 -3.65 6.15
N PRO A 43 -16.17 -4.70 6.98
CA PRO A 43 -15.60 -4.75 8.33
C PRO A 43 -14.07 -4.57 8.31
N ASP A 44 -13.42 -5.07 7.25
CA ASP A 44 -11.97 -5.06 7.08
C ASP A 44 -11.59 -4.27 5.82
N PRO A 45 -11.56 -2.93 5.88
CA PRO A 45 -11.20 -2.08 4.73
C PRO A 45 -9.73 -2.23 4.32
N ASN A 46 -8.92 -2.91 5.13
CA ASN A 46 -7.51 -3.16 4.88
C ASN A 46 -7.26 -4.58 4.34
N CYS A 47 -8.28 -5.36 3.99
CA CYS A 47 -8.08 -6.74 3.52
C CYS A 47 -8.25 -6.82 1.99
N VAL A 48 -7.16 -7.04 1.26
CA VAL A 48 -7.17 -7.22 -0.20
C VAL A 48 -7.08 -8.71 -0.51
N THR A 49 -7.98 -9.23 -1.33
CA THR A 49 -7.96 -10.63 -1.74
C THR A 49 -7.22 -10.78 -3.07
N VAL A 50 -6.19 -11.62 -3.11
CA VAL A 50 -5.46 -11.98 -4.34
C VAL A 50 -5.82 -13.40 -4.69
N THR A 51 -6.18 -13.65 -5.95
CA THR A 51 -6.57 -14.98 -6.42
C THR A 51 -5.82 -15.35 -7.70
N GLY A 52 -5.16 -16.50 -7.73
CA GLY A 52 -4.35 -16.88 -8.88
C GLY A 52 -3.70 -18.26 -8.74
N LEU A 53 -2.62 -18.49 -9.48
CA LEU A 53 -1.74 -19.64 -9.25
C LEU A 53 -0.91 -19.41 -7.98
N PRO A 54 -0.61 -20.43 -7.17
CA PRO A 54 0.11 -20.25 -5.90
C PRO A 54 1.45 -19.53 -6.08
N GLU A 55 2.25 -19.96 -7.07
CA GLU A 55 3.52 -19.32 -7.46
C GLU A 55 3.36 -17.83 -7.80
N ASN A 56 2.31 -17.46 -8.54
CA ASN A 56 2.06 -16.09 -8.95
C ASN A 56 1.46 -15.23 -7.84
N VAL A 57 0.68 -15.85 -6.94
CA VAL A 57 0.07 -15.17 -5.80
C VAL A 57 1.17 -14.73 -4.85
N GLU A 58 2.13 -15.60 -4.54
CA GLU A 58 3.30 -15.24 -3.71
C GLU A 58 4.08 -14.05 -4.31
N GLU A 59 4.39 -14.07 -5.61
CA GLU A 59 5.10 -12.96 -6.26
C GLU A 59 4.27 -11.65 -6.30
N ALA A 60 2.96 -11.75 -6.55
CA ALA A 60 2.08 -10.60 -6.54
C ALA A 60 1.96 -9.97 -5.15
N ILE A 61 1.89 -10.79 -4.10
CA ILE A 61 1.84 -10.33 -2.71
C ILE A 61 3.11 -9.58 -2.36
N ASP A 62 4.28 -10.14 -2.66
CA ASP A 62 5.58 -9.51 -2.42
C ASP A 62 5.68 -8.15 -3.13
N HIS A 63 5.27 -8.09 -4.40
CA HIS A 63 5.27 -6.86 -5.18
C HIS A 63 4.35 -5.78 -4.57
N ILE A 64 3.17 -6.19 -4.12
CA ILE A 64 2.18 -5.30 -3.50
C ILE A 64 2.69 -4.76 -2.15
N LEU A 65 3.31 -5.60 -1.31
CA LEU A 65 3.88 -5.20 -0.03
C LEU A 65 5.04 -4.21 -0.21
N ASN A 66 5.89 -4.43 -1.21
CA ASN A 66 6.96 -3.50 -1.53
C ASN A 66 6.41 -2.12 -1.98
N LEU A 67 5.30 -2.09 -2.73
CA LEU A 67 4.60 -0.85 -3.07
C LEU A 67 3.98 -0.18 -1.83
N GLU A 68 3.41 -0.97 -0.93
CA GLU A 68 2.90 -0.46 0.34
C GLU A 68 4.01 0.22 1.13
N GLU A 69 5.17 -0.41 1.34
CA GLU A 69 6.29 0.19 2.07
C GLU A 69 6.81 1.48 1.41
N GLU A 70 6.88 1.52 0.08
CA GLU A 70 7.25 2.72 -0.69
C GLU A 70 6.25 3.88 -0.44
N TYR A 71 4.95 3.57 -0.34
CA TYR A 71 3.91 4.59 -0.16
C TYR A 71 3.58 4.92 1.30
N VAL A 72 3.75 3.96 2.22
CA VAL A 72 3.60 4.08 3.68
C VAL A 72 4.85 4.71 4.31
N SER A 73 5.85 5.10 3.52
CA SER A 73 6.91 6.01 3.99
C SER A 73 6.50 7.48 3.83
N PRO A 74 5.80 8.13 4.78
CA PRO A 74 6.09 9.51 5.06
C PRO A 74 7.47 9.49 5.71
N TRP A 75 8.45 10.11 5.08
CA TRP A 75 9.73 10.51 5.69
C TRP A 75 9.90 10.09 7.16
N TRP A 76 10.81 9.13 7.38
CA TRP A 76 11.45 8.72 8.63
C TRP A 76 10.57 8.13 9.77
N ALA A 77 10.90 6.91 10.19
CA ALA A 77 10.52 6.39 11.50
C ALA A 77 11.73 5.72 12.18
N GLY A 78 12.38 6.49 13.04
CA GLY A 78 13.22 5.99 14.14
C GLY A 78 14.11 7.09 14.74
N PRO A 79 14.23 7.30 16.08
CA PRO A 79 13.37 6.91 17.20
C PRO A 79 12.95 8.15 18.03
N SER A 80 12.56 9.26 17.39
CA SER A 80 12.28 10.53 18.12
C SER A 80 11.20 11.41 17.47
N GLY A 81 10.21 10.78 16.83
CA GLY A 81 9.08 11.37 16.11
C GLY A 81 8.74 12.83 16.44
N ARG A 82 9.46 13.77 15.82
CA ARG A 82 9.13 15.18 15.76
C ARG A 82 9.28 15.65 14.30
N PRO A 83 8.26 16.27 13.71
CA PRO A 83 8.44 16.90 12.41
C PRO A 83 9.41 18.09 12.58
N LEU A 84 10.40 18.19 11.68
CA LEU A 84 11.16 19.42 11.49
C LEU A 84 10.20 20.46 10.92
N ALA A 85 9.48 21.12 11.83
CA ALA A 85 8.80 22.36 11.51
C ALA A 85 9.87 23.35 11.05
N LEU A 86 9.86 23.65 9.75
CA LEU A 86 10.51 24.80 9.16
C LEU A 86 9.85 26.07 9.73
N THR A 87 10.16 26.41 10.97
CA THR A 87 9.89 27.77 11.48
C THR A 87 11.18 28.54 11.43
N GLY A 88 11.42 29.12 10.25
CA GLY A 88 12.11 30.40 10.21
C GLY A 88 11.28 31.41 10.99
N THR A 89 11.63 31.65 12.25
CA THR A 89 11.56 33.00 12.82
C THR A 89 12.56 33.10 13.95
N SER A 90 13.47 34.05 13.77
CA SER A 90 14.32 34.60 14.81
C SER A 90 13.49 34.94 16.05
N ARG A 91 13.84 34.36 17.21
CA ARG A 91 14.06 35.06 18.49
C ARG A 91 14.13 34.09 19.68
N GLY A 92 15.25 34.15 20.39
CA GLY A 92 15.28 34.22 21.86
C GLY A 92 15.15 32.92 22.64
N TRP A 93 16.30 32.40 23.08
CA TRP A 93 16.44 31.45 24.20
C TRP A 93 16.42 32.24 25.52
N PRO A 94 15.61 31.87 26.54
CA PRO A 94 15.88 32.19 27.94
C PRO A 94 16.67 31.09 28.65
#